data_AF-A0A0N5AWD5-F1
#
_entry.id   AF-A0A0N5AWD5-F1
#
_cell.length_a   1.000
_cell.length_b   1.000
_cell.length_c   1.000
_cell.angle_alpha   90.00
_cell.angle_beta   90.00
_cell.angle_gamma   90.00
#
_symmetry.space_group_name_H-M   'P 1'
#
loop_
_entity.id
_entity.type
_entity.pdbx_description
1 polymer ?
#
loop_
_entity_poly.entity_id
_entity_poly.type
_entity_poly.pdbx_seq_one_letter_code
_entity_poly.pdbx_strand_id
1 'polypeptide(L)'
;VNCPIVFERRITPPSTGIKWTNVPAGNYTAIAIVNEHDCLRSCNGCTVCANQSVKFFVQTDKYTVTHQALRTVKDFAKLFVFGLIATLFFITAIIFVYITVKKRIFGRKGLEERVLTLVSKPKVLIIYSYDCSQYSNCVCSLVHYLKQFANADVVFDQFELNTPGFILGVVPVRWVLDAINRVDFVLTIFSEGAVELMKGNSLKRDLPFPELFITALHHIYAVCYYSLYGVLNVFYFANLLTIKSLGELILLLHHKSLRNDIVQGGDKSELDSVISAYEYFRLRNPSWLTERIAQGKVKIVNFLFVNM
;
A
#
# COMPACT_ATOMS: atom_id res chain seq x y z
N VAL A 1 -86.06 -60.87 23.19
CA VAL A 1 -84.66 -60.55 22.84
C VAL A 1 -84.71 -59.52 21.73
N ASN A 2 -84.62 -58.22 22.08
CA ASN A 2 -84.67 -57.14 21.11
C ASN A 2 -83.26 -56.95 20.53
N CYS A 3 -82.98 -57.62 19.42
CA CYS A 3 -81.82 -57.28 18.59
C CYS A 3 -82.14 -55.97 17.84
N PRO A 4 -81.35 -54.90 18.01
CA PRO A 4 -81.52 -53.69 17.23
C PRO A 4 -81.24 -54.00 15.76
N ILE A 5 -82.20 -53.69 14.90
CA ILE A 5 -82.04 -53.77 13.45
C ILE A 5 -81.04 -52.68 13.05
N VAL A 6 -79.79 -53.09 12.79
CA VAL A 6 -78.76 -52.20 12.25
C VAL A 6 -78.99 -52.13 10.73
N PHE A 7 -79.50 -51.00 10.26
CA PHE A 7 -79.62 -50.74 8.83
C PHE A 7 -78.23 -50.41 8.26
N GLU A 8 -77.58 -51.38 7.62
CA GLU A 8 -76.32 -51.18 6.91
C GLU A 8 -76.61 -50.65 5.49
N ARG A 9 -76.42 -49.35 5.26
CA ARG A 9 -76.58 -48.74 3.94
C ARG A 9 -75.28 -48.88 3.15
N ARG A 10 -75.24 -49.79 2.18
CA ARG A 10 -74.12 -49.90 1.23
C ARG A 10 -74.25 -48.83 0.14
N ILE A 11 -73.33 -47.89 0.13
CA ILE A 11 -73.20 -46.92 -0.96
C ILE A 11 -72.25 -47.53 -1.99
N THR A 12 -72.72 -47.67 -3.22
CA THR A 12 -71.88 -48.12 -4.34
C THR A 12 -70.87 -47.03 -4.68
N PRO A 13 -69.56 -47.35 -4.74
CA PRO A 13 -68.55 -46.37 -5.10
C PRO A 13 -68.80 -45.87 -6.53
N PRO A 14 -68.44 -44.61 -6.84
CA PRO A 14 -68.48 -44.12 -8.22
C PRO A 14 -67.66 -45.06 -9.12
N SER A 15 -68.22 -45.44 -10.27
CA SER A 15 -67.61 -46.39 -11.22
C SER A 15 -66.28 -45.89 -11.81
N THR A 16 -65.98 -44.61 -11.64
CA THR A 16 -64.73 -43.97 -12.03
C THR A 16 -63.83 -43.86 -10.80
N GLY A 17 -62.84 -44.74 -10.67
CA GLY A 17 -61.83 -44.64 -9.62
C GLY A 17 -61.07 -43.30 -9.65
N ILE A 18 -60.72 -42.77 -8.48
CA ILE A 18 -59.96 -41.53 -8.36
C ILE A 18 -58.47 -41.83 -8.59
N LYS A 19 -57.88 -41.26 -9.64
CA LYS A 19 -56.44 -41.40 -9.92
C LYS A 19 -55.66 -40.28 -9.26
N TRP A 20 -54.91 -40.63 -8.21
CA TRP A 20 -53.99 -39.72 -7.53
C TRP A 20 -52.57 -39.90 -8.08
N THR A 21 -51.91 -38.80 -8.48
CA THR A 21 -50.57 -38.84 -9.12
C THR A 21 -49.62 -37.81 -8.51
N ASN A 22 -48.31 -38.05 -8.65
CA ASN A 22 -47.22 -37.21 -8.13
C ASN A 22 -47.17 -37.13 -6.60
N VAL A 23 -47.20 -38.30 -5.95
CA VAL A 23 -47.26 -38.41 -4.50
C VAL A 23 -45.91 -38.94 -3.98
N PRO A 24 -45.28 -38.27 -3.00
CA PRO A 24 -44.10 -38.81 -2.34
C PRO A 24 -44.42 -40.07 -1.53
N ALA A 25 -43.40 -40.86 -1.22
CA ALA A 25 -43.50 -41.94 -0.25
C ALA A 25 -43.86 -41.37 1.13
N GLY A 26 -44.81 -41.99 1.81
CA GLY A 26 -45.31 -41.45 3.06
C GLY A 26 -46.59 -42.12 3.58
N ASN A 27 -46.95 -41.75 4.80
CA ASN A 27 -48.19 -42.17 5.46
C ASN A 27 -49.32 -41.22 5.08
N TYR A 28 -50.38 -41.77 4.49
CA TYR A 28 -51.54 -41.01 4.05
C TYR A 28 -52.82 -41.57 4.66
N THR A 29 -53.82 -40.70 4.83
CA THR A 29 -55.16 -41.09 5.28
C THR A 29 -56.16 -40.61 4.25
N ALA A 30 -56.85 -41.53 3.58
CA ALA A 30 -58.02 -41.20 2.76
C ALA A 30 -59.25 -41.16 3.65
N ILE A 31 -60.09 -40.15 3.48
CA ILE A 31 -61.35 -40.01 4.21
C ILE A 31 -62.46 -39.92 3.16
N ALA A 32 -63.31 -40.94 3.10
CA ALA A 32 -64.52 -40.93 2.32
C ALA A 32 -65.64 -40.31 3.17
N ILE A 33 -66.29 -39.29 2.61
CA ILE A 33 -67.40 -38.58 3.26
C ILE A 33 -68.61 -38.69 2.35
N VAL A 34 -69.73 -39.12 2.91
CA VAL A 34 -71.01 -39.14 2.20
C VAL A 34 -71.61 -37.73 2.29
N ASN A 35 -71.82 -37.10 1.14
CA ASN A 35 -72.53 -35.82 1.08
C ASN A 35 -74.04 -36.09 1.10
N GLU A 36 -74.67 -35.94 2.27
CA GLU A 36 -76.12 -35.83 2.41
C GLU A 36 -76.48 -34.36 2.72
N HIS A 37 -77.64 -33.90 2.25
CA HIS A 37 -78.05 -32.50 2.40
C HIS A 37 -78.33 -32.09 3.86
N ASP A 38 -78.52 -33.05 4.78
CA ASP A 38 -78.92 -32.82 6.17
C ASP A 38 -77.82 -33.11 7.21
N CYS A 39 -76.57 -33.35 6.79
CA CYS A 39 -75.46 -33.64 7.70
C CYS A 39 -74.36 -32.56 7.63
N LEU A 40 -73.82 -32.18 8.79
CA LEU A 40 -72.75 -31.17 8.91
C LEU A 40 -71.45 -31.85 9.39
N ARG A 41 -70.32 -31.40 8.84
CA ARG A 41 -69.00 -32.04 9.01
C ARG A 41 -68.45 -31.94 10.45
N SER A 42 -68.92 -30.98 11.24
CA SER A 42 -68.56 -30.80 12.65
C SER A 42 -69.57 -29.85 13.29
N CYS A 43 -70.34 -30.30 14.29
CA CYS A 43 -71.22 -29.43 15.07
C CYS A 43 -71.53 -30.02 16.46
N ASN A 44 -71.88 -29.16 17.42
CA ASN A 44 -72.35 -29.57 18.75
C ASN A 44 -73.88 -29.72 18.73
N GLY A 45 -74.36 -30.97 18.68
CA GLY A 45 -75.80 -31.28 18.78
C GLY A 45 -76.52 -31.60 17.47
N CYS A 46 -75.82 -31.76 16.34
CA CYS A 46 -76.39 -32.28 15.09
C CYS A 46 -75.73 -33.59 14.63
N THR A 47 -76.38 -34.26 13.69
CA THR A 47 -75.96 -35.55 13.13
C THR A 47 -74.74 -35.39 12.24
N VAL A 48 -73.60 -35.92 12.72
CA VAL A 48 -72.34 -35.94 11.97
C VAL A 48 -72.46 -36.89 10.78
N CYS A 49 -72.02 -36.44 9.59
CA CYS A 49 -72.02 -37.28 8.39
C CYS A 49 -71.22 -38.57 8.63
N ALA A 50 -71.76 -39.70 8.18
CA ALA A 50 -71.03 -40.96 8.19
C ALA A 50 -69.74 -40.81 7.35
N ASN A 51 -68.60 -41.11 7.98
CA ASN A 51 -67.30 -41.09 7.33
C ASN A 51 -66.62 -42.44 7.48
N GLN A 52 -65.79 -42.78 6.50
CA GLN A 52 -64.87 -43.90 6.58
C GLN A 52 -63.47 -43.39 6.28
N SER A 53 -62.52 -43.70 7.16
CA SER A 53 -61.12 -43.35 6.94
C SER A 53 -60.30 -44.61 6.75
N VAL A 54 -59.43 -44.60 5.75
CA VAL A 54 -58.49 -45.67 5.46
C VAL A 54 -57.10 -45.06 5.49
N LYS A 55 -56.28 -45.55 6.41
CA LYS A 55 -54.86 -45.22 6.46
C LYS A 55 -54.12 -46.17 5.54
N PHE A 56 -53.25 -45.65 4.68
CA PHE A 56 -52.42 -46.45 3.81
C PHE A 56 -51.03 -45.83 3.68
N PHE A 57 -50.04 -46.69 3.46
CA PHE A 57 -48.66 -46.29 3.29
C PHE A 57 -48.26 -46.44 1.83
N VAL A 58 -47.67 -45.38 1.28
CA VAL A 58 -47.07 -45.39 -0.05
C VAL A 58 -45.58 -45.64 0.12
N GLN A 59 -45.13 -46.84 -0.24
CA GLN A 59 -43.74 -47.28 -0.03
C GLN A 59 -42.72 -46.53 -0.89
N THR A 60 -43.10 -46.14 -2.11
CA THR A 60 -42.19 -45.51 -3.08
C THR A 60 -42.85 -44.30 -3.72
N ASP A 61 -42.02 -43.32 -4.05
CA ASP A 61 -42.41 -42.11 -4.76
C ASP A 61 -43.14 -42.45 -6.08
N LYS A 62 -44.42 -42.11 -6.18
CA LYS A 62 -45.23 -42.33 -7.39
C LYS A 62 -45.35 -41.04 -8.18
N TYR A 63 -44.27 -40.68 -8.88
CA TYR A 63 -44.23 -39.56 -9.81
C TYR A 63 -44.52 -40.01 -11.25
N THR A 64 -45.19 -39.15 -12.01
CA THR A 64 -45.35 -39.31 -13.46
C THR A 64 -44.01 -39.07 -14.17
N VAL A 65 -43.81 -39.69 -15.35
CA VAL A 65 -42.58 -39.56 -16.14
C VAL A 65 -42.25 -38.10 -16.46
N THR A 66 -43.27 -37.27 -16.71
CA THR A 66 -43.13 -35.82 -16.93
C THR A 66 -42.58 -35.11 -15.70
N HIS A 67 -43.04 -35.48 -14.50
CA HIS A 67 -42.59 -34.87 -13.25
C HIS A 67 -41.18 -35.34 -12.85
N GLN A 68 -40.81 -36.58 -13.18
CA GLN A 68 -39.44 -37.06 -13.03
C GLN A 68 -38.49 -36.30 -13.95
N ALA A 69 -38.84 -36.15 -15.24
CA ALA A 69 -38.04 -35.40 -16.21
C ALA A 69 -37.82 -33.93 -15.80
N LEU A 70 -38.86 -33.24 -15.31
CA LEU A 70 -38.75 -31.88 -14.78
C LEU A 70 -37.77 -31.76 -13.61
N ARG A 71 -37.76 -32.75 -12.71
CA ARG A 71 -36.83 -32.78 -11.58
C ARG A 71 -35.39 -32.98 -12.06
N THR A 72 -35.17 -33.87 -13.02
CA THR A 72 -33.86 -34.10 -13.63
C THR A 72 -33.36 -32.83 -14.33
N VAL A 73 -34.20 -32.15 -15.11
CA VAL A 73 -33.86 -30.89 -15.79
C VAL A 73 -33.50 -29.79 -14.79
N LYS A 74 -34.24 -29.68 -13.67
CA LYS A 74 -33.94 -28.70 -12.62
C LYS A 74 -32.57 -28.92 -11.98
N ASP A 75 -32.18 -30.18 -11.76
CA ASP A 75 -30.89 -30.50 -11.18
C ASP A 75 -29.74 -30.33 -12.20
N PHE A 76 -29.98 -30.64 -13.48
CA PHE A 76 -29.04 -30.30 -14.56
C PHE A 76 -28.85 -28.78 -14.73
N ALA A 77 -29.91 -27.99 -14.61
CA ALA A 77 -29.83 -26.53 -14.70
C ALA A 77 -28.92 -25.94 -13.61
N LYS A 78 -28.98 -26.47 -12.38
CA LYS A 78 -28.07 -26.06 -11.31
C LYS A 78 -26.61 -26.37 -11.64
N LEU A 79 -26.33 -27.59 -12.11
CA LEU A 79 -24.98 -28.00 -12.50
C LEU A 79 -24.44 -27.14 -13.65
N PHE A 80 -25.29 -26.78 -14.62
CA PHE A 80 -24.94 -25.90 -15.72
C PHE A 80 -24.58 -24.49 -15.25
N VAL A 81 -25.34 -23.93 -14.30
CA VAL A 81 -25.06 -22.62 -13.70
C VAL A 81 -23.72 -22.64 -12.95
N PHE A 82 -23.44 -23.68 -12.16
CA PHE A 82 -22.14 -23.82 -11.48
C PHE A 82 -20.98 -23.92 -12.49
N GLY A 83 -21.16 -24.65 -13.60
CA GLY A 83 -20.17 -24.73 -14.68
C GLY A 83 -19.89 -23.38 -15.36
N LEU A 84 -20.92 -22.58 -15.61
CA LEU A 84 -20.78 -21.23 -16.18
C LEU A 84 -20.02 -20.28 -15.23
N ILE A 85 -20.29 -20.35 -13.93
CA ILE A 85 -19.56 -19.55 -12.94
C ILE A 85 -18.09 -19.97 -12.90
N ALA A 86 -17.80 -21.28 -12.87
CA ALA A 86 -16.43 -21.79 -12.84
C ALA A 86 -15.63 -21.39 -14.08
N THR A 87 -16.23 -21.44 -15.27
CA THR A 87 -15.59 -21.01 -16.53
C THR A 87 -15.32 -19.51 -16.55
N LEU A 88 -16.24 -18.67 -16.05
CA LEU A 88 -15.99 -17.24 -15.90
C LEU A 88 -14.81 -16.94 -14.95
N PHE A 89 -14.73 -17.64 -13.81
CA PHE A 89 -13.58 -17.52 -12.90
C PHE A 89 -12.26 -17.96 -13.54
N PHE A 90 -12.29 -19.00 -14.37
CA PHE A 90 -11.09 -19.46 -15.07
C PHE A 90 -10.62 -18.42 -16.10
N ILE A 91 -11.55 -17.82 -16.86
CA ILE A 91 -11.25 -16.77 -17.83
C ILE A 91 -10.69 -15.53 -17.12
N THR A 92 -11.29 -15.08 -16.01
CA THR A 92 -10.77 -13.92 -15.26
C THR A 92 -9.40 -14.19 -14.67
N ALA A 93 -9.13 -15.41 -14.19
CA ALA A 93 -7.80 -15.81 -13.72
C ALA A 93 -6.75 -15.76 -14.86
N ILE A 94 -7.09 -16.27 -16.05
CA ILE A 94 -6.20 -16.19 -17.23
C ILE A 94 -5.93 -14.72 -17.60
N ILE A 95 -6.95 -13.87 -17.62
CA ILE A 95 -6.78 -12.43 -17.91
C ILE A 95 -5.89 -11.78 -16.85
N PHE A 96 -6.08 -12.09 -15.58
CA PHE A 96 -5.25 -11.56 -14.49
C PHE A 96 -3.79 -11.99 -14.61
N VAL A 97 -3.54 -13.27 -14.89
CA VAL A 97 -2.20 -13.82 -15.17
C VAL A 97 -1.60 -13.15 -16.41
N TYR A 98 -2.37 -13.02 -17.49
CA TYR A 98 -1.94 -12.33 -18.70
C TYR A 98 -1.56 -10.88 -18.42
N ILE A 99 -2.35 -10.12 -17.65
CA ILE A 99 -2.05 -8.74 -17.29
C ILE A 99 -0.81 -8.67 -16.39
N THR A 100 -0.66 -9.56 -15.41
CA THR A 100 0.50 -9.56 -14.50
C THR A 100 1.79 -9.97 -15.22
N VAL A 101 1.73 -10.97 -16.10
CA VAL A 101 2.83 -11.40 -16.96
C VAL A 101 3.15 -10.32 -18.00
N LYS A 102 2.14 -9.73 -18.66
CA LYS A 102 2.33 -8.60 -19.57
C LYS A 102 2.91 -7.41 -18.83
N LYS A 103 2.47 -7.07 -17.61
CA LYS A 103 3.10 -6.02 -16.79
C LYS A 103 4.54 -6.36 -16.41
N ARG A 104 4.88 -7.62 -16.11
CA ARG A 104 6.26 -8.04 -15.85
C ARG A 104 7.15 -8.03 -17.09
N ILE A 105 6.63 -8.45 -18.23
CA ILE A 105 7.38 -8.60 -19.49
C ILE A 105 7.42 -7.27 -20.25
N PHE A 106 6.29 -6.56 -20.40
CA PHE A 106 6.22 -5.22 -20.99
C PHE A 106 6.69 -4.11 -20.04
N GLY A 107 6.64 -4.29 -18.72
CA GLY A 107 7.39 -3.43 -17.79
C GLY A 107 8.91 -3.57 -17.96
N ARG A 108 9.37 -4.56 -18.73
CA ARG A 108 10.75 -4.76 -19.18
C ARG A 108 10.93 -4.56 -20.69
N LYS A 109 9.87 -4.21 -21.44
CA LYS A 109 10.02 -3.94 -22.88
C LYS A 109 10.55 -2.52 -23.05
N GLY A 110 11.84 -2.46 -23.33
CA GLY A 110 12.50 -1.38 -24.06
C GLY A 110 11.96 0.00 -23.73
N LEU A 111 12.32 0.50 -22.53
CA LEU A 111 12.44 1.94 -22.36
C LEU A 111 13.45 2.37 -23.41
N GLU A 112 12.99 3.05 -24.46
CA GLU A 112 13.89 3.85 -25.27
C GLU A 112 14.70 4.69 -24.29
N GLU A 113 16.01 4.46 -24.31
CA GLU A 113 17.01 5.22 -23.59
C GLU A 113 16.91 6.66 -24.10
N ARG A 114 15.95 7.42 -23.57
CA ARG A 114 15.94 8.87 -23.76
C ARG A 114 17.11 9.38 -22.96
N VAL A 115 18.26 9.48 -23.63
CA VAL A 115 19.42 10.20 -23.14
C VAL A 115 18.94 11.62 -22.81
N LEU A 116 18.65 11.86 -21.54
CA LEU A 116 18.23 13.16 -21.05
C LEU A 116 19.45 14.06 -21.17
N THR A 117 19.49 14.90 -22.20
CA THR A 117 20.48 15.98 -22.27
C THR A 117 20.15 16.96 -21.14
N LEU A 118 20.96 16.94 -20.08
CA LEU A 118 20.86 17.83 -18.93
C LEU A 118 21.40 19.21 -19.34
N VAL A 119 20.53 20.06 -19.90
CA VAL A 119 20.91 21.38 -20.44
C VAL A 119 21.24 22.38 -19.32
N SER A 120 20.56 22.27 -18.16
CA SER A 120 20.85 23.11 -17.00
C SER A 120 21.97 22.53 -16.14
N LYS A 121 22.77 23.41 -15.53
CA LYS A 121 23.82 23.07 -14.56
C LYS A 121 23.46 23.65 -13.19
N PRO A 122 22.62 22.96 -12.39
CA PRO A 122 22.15 23.48 -11.11
C PRO A 122 23.30 23.59 -10.11
N LYS A 123 23.35 24.68 -9.34
CA LYS A 123 24.29 24.86 -8.23
C LYS A 123 23.71 24.27 -6.96
N VAL A 124 24.42 23.32 -6.34
CA VAL A 124 23.92 22.56 -5.19
C VAL A 124 24.90 22.68 -4.03
N LEU A 125 24.45 23.17 -2.88
CA LEU A 125 25.19 23.12 -1.62
C LEU A 125 24.87 21.83 -0.89
N ILE A 126 25.89 21.07 -0.47
CA ILE A 126 25.69 19.92 0.41
C ILE A 126 26.00 20.28 1.86
N ILE A 127 25.03 20.03 2.73
CA ILE A 127 25.15 20.18 4.19
C ILE A 127 24.97 18.80 4.82
N TYR A 128 25.93 18.39 5.64
CA TYR A 128 25.94 17.09 6.33
C TYR A 128 26.67 17.27 7.67
N SER A 129 26.49 16.34 8.60
CA SER A 129 27.27 16.29 9.83
C SER A 129 28.51 15.41 9.64
N TYR A 130 29.65 15.82 10.21
CA TYR A 130 30.86 15.01 10.10
C TYR A 130 30.86 13.90 11.18
N ASP A 131 30.20 12.78 10.86
CA ASP A 131 30.06 11.65 11.78
C ASP A 131 31.39 10.88 11.93
N CYS A 132 31.96 10.44 10.82
CA CYS A 132 33.23 9.72 10.74
C CYS A 132 33.84 9.81 9.32
N SER A 133 35.10 9.41 9.17
CA SER A 133 35.80 9.42 7.87
C SER A 133 35.09 8.57 6.80
N GLN A 134 34.54 7.42 7.18
CA GLN A 134 33.85 6.51 6.27
C GLN A 134 32.55 7.13 5.75
N TYR A 135 31.77 7.76 6.64
CA TYR A 135 30.57 8.49 6.26
C TYR A 135 30.89 9.69 5.37
N SER A 136 31.93 10.46 5.72
CA SER A 136 32.43 11.55 4.90
C SER A 136 32.80 11.10 3.48
N ASN A 137 33.40 9.92 3.33
CA ASN A 137 33.70 9.36 2.01
C ASN A 137 32.41 9.02 1.23
N CYS A 138 31.34 8.56 1.88
CA CYS A 138 30.04 8.37 1.21
C CYS A 138 29.50 9.70 0.68
N VAL A 139 29.56 10.77 1.49
CA VAL A 139 29.11 12.10 1.08
C VAL A 139 29.98 12.64 -0.07
N CYS A 140 31.30 12.46 -0.01
CA CYS A 140 32.22 12.84 -1.07
C CYS A 140 31.92 12.07 -2.38
N SER A 141 31.65 10.77 -2.29
CA SER A 141 31.26 9.95 -3.45
C SER A 141 29.94 10.42 -4.07
N LEU A 142 28.98 10.86 -3.24
CA LEU A 142 27.74 11.47 -3.71
C LEU A 142 28.00 12.81 -4.42
N VAL A 143 28.92 13.65 -3.92
CA VAL A 143 29.35 14.88 -4.59
C VAL A 143 29.89 14.57 -5.99
N HIS A 144 30.79 13.59 -6.10
CA HIS A 144 31.35 13.16 -7.38
C HIS A 144 30.27 12.64 -8.33
N TYR A 145 29.35 11.83 -7.81
CA TYR A 145 28.20 11.31 -8.55
C TYR A 145 27.34 12.43 -9.14
N LEU A 146 27.00 13.45 -8.35
CA LEU A 146 26.19 14.59 -8.81
C LEU A 146 26.93 15.44 -9.85
N LYS A 147 28.24 15.65 -9.69
CA LYS A 147 29.05 16.36 -10.70
C LYS A 147 29.09 15.60 -12.02
N GLN A 148 29.26 14.28 -11.97
CA GLN A 148 29.46 13.45 -13.16
C GLN A 148 28.15 13.12 -13.89
N PHE A 149 27.11 12.73 -13.14
CA PHE A 149 25.88 12.16 -13.72
C PHE A 149 24.68 13.10 -13.65
N ALA A 150 24.67 14.08 -12.74
CA ALA A 150 23.62 15.09 -12.66
C ALA A 150 24.01 16.41 -13.33
N ASN A 151 25.21 16.52 -13.91
CA ASN A 151 25.74 17.79 -14.45
C ASN A 151 25.55 18.96 -13.45
N ALA A 152 25.70 18.71 -12.14
CA ALA A 152 25.46 19.70 -11.11
C ALA A 152 26.78 20.36 -10.67
N ASP A 153 26.74 21.66 -10.39
CA ASP A 153 27.85 22.37 -9.77
C ASP A 153 27.74 22.28 -8.25
N VAL A 154 28.48 21.35 -7.66
CA VAL A 154 28.34 21.04 -6.23
C VAL A 154 29.34 21.84 -5.40
N VAL A 155 28.81 22.68 -4.52
CA VAL A 155 29.51 23.38 -3.45
C VAL A 155 29.63 22.44 -2.24
N PHE A 156 30.88 22.17 -1.87
CA PHE A 156 31.22 21.22 -0.80
C PHE A 156 32.30 21.80 0.11
N ASP A 157 32.09 21.72 1.41
CA ASP A 157 32.94 22.32 2.44
C ASP A 157 34.38 21.81 2.37
N GLN A 158 34.60 20.50 2.24
CA GLN A 158 35.95 19.93 2.21
C GLN A 158 36.74 20.30 0.95
N PHE A 159 36.08 20.67 -0.15
CA PHE A 159 36.77 21.11 -1.36
C PHE A 159 37.20 22.57 -1.26
N GLU A 160 36.37 23.43 -0.66
CA GLU A 160 36.66 24.86 -0.58
C GLU A 160 37.45 25.23 0.68
N LEU A 161 37.06 24.71 1.85
CA LEU A 161 37.66 25.07 3.14
C LEU A 161 38.94 24.31 3.47
N ASN A 162 39.17 23.14 2.86
CA ASN A 162 40.41 22.37 3.08
C ASN A 162 41.56 22.85 2.16
N THR A 163 41.28 23.79 1.26
CA THR A 163 42.30 24.36 0.37
C THR A 163 43.21 25.30 1.17
N PRO A 164 44.54 25.09 1.19
CA PRO A 164 45.47 25.80 2.08
C PRO A 164 45.48 27.33 1.90
N GLY A 165 45.11 27.85 0.72
CA GLY A 165 44.96 29.29 0.47
C GLY A 165 43.66 29.91 1.02
N PHE A 166 42.65 29.10 1.31
CA PHE A 166 41.32 29.55 1.73
C PHE A 166 41.18 29.63 3.27
N ILE A 167 41.94 28.78 3.99
CA ILE A 167 41.99 28.71 5.46
C ILE A 167 42.49 30.02 6.10
N LEU A 168 43.33 30.79 5.40
CA LEU A 168 43.96 32.00 5.95
C LEU A 168 43.08 33.26 5.92
N GLY A 169 41.94 33.25 5.22
CA GLY A 169 41.12 34.46 5.03
C GLY A 169 39.62 34.27 5.18
N VAL A 170 39.11 33.04 5.14
CA VAL A 170 37.66 32.78 5.13
C VAL A 170 37.20 32.21 6.46
N VAL A 171 36.29 32.93 7.13
CA VAL A 171 35.64 32.47 8.35
C VAL A 171 34.62 31.37 7.97
N PRO A 172 34.73 30.12 8.48
CA PRO A 172 33.86 29.01 8.06
C PRO A 172 32.36 29.28 8.20
N VAL A 173 31.95 30.00 9.26
CA VAL A 173 30.55 30.42 9.44
C VAL A 173 30.11 31.35 8.32
N ARG A 174 30.94 32.33 7.94
CA ARG A 174 30.62 33.26 6.85
C ARG A 174 30.56 32.54 5.51
N TRP A 175 31.46 31.57 5.29
CA TRP A 175 31.44 30.73 4.10
C TRP A 175 30.11 30.02 3.91
N VAL A 176 29.52 29.45 4.97
CA VAL A 176 28.21 28.78 4.90
C VAL A 176 27.12 29.75 4.46
N LEU A 177 27.08 30.96 5.05
CA LEU A 177 26.08 31.98 4.71
C LEU A 177 26.22 32.41 3.24
N ASP A 178 27.45 32.68 2.81
CA ASP A 178 27.75 33.04 1.42
C ASP A 178 27.46 31.87 0.45
N ALA A 179 27.63 30.63 0.91
CA ALA A 179 27.34 29.42 0.14
C ALA A 179 25.83 29.22 -0.05
N ILE A 180 25.02 29.44 0.98
CA ILE A 180 23.56 29.32 0.88
C ILE A 180 23.01 30.35 -0.10
N ASN A 181 23.55 31.57 -0.10
CA ASN A 181 23.08 32.66 -0.98
C ASN A 181 23.48 32.52 -2.46
N ARG A 182 24.44 31.64 -2.80
CA ARG A 182 24.97 31.50 -4.17
C ARG A 182 24.51 30.24 -4.90
N VAL A 183 23.78 29.35 -4.23
CA VAL A 183 23.31 28.07 -4.80
C VAL A 183 21.82 28.12 -5.14
N ASP A 184 21.42 27.29 -6.10
CA ASP A 184 20.02 27.12 -6.47
C ASP A 184 19.33 26.13 -5.52
N PHE A 185 20.06 25.12 -5.06
CA PHE A 185 19.56 24.07 -4.18
C PHE A 185 20.45 23.86 -2.97
N VAL A 186 19.82 23.56 -1.84
CA VAL A 186 20.50 23.13 -0.61
C VAL A 186 20.08 21.70 -0.30
N LEU A 187 21.04 20.77 -0.38
CA LEU A 187 20.86 19.35 -0.07
C LEU A 187 21.38 19.06 1.34
N THR A 188 20.45 18.84 2.27
CA THR A 188 20.78 18.48 3.65
C THR A 188 20.72 16.97 3.84
N ILE A 189 21.83 16.36 4.26
CA ILE A 189 21.94 14.92 4.53
C ILE A 189 21.84 14.69 6.04
N PHE A 190 20.85 13.90 6.44
CA PHE A 190 20.64 13.53 7.84
C PHE A 190 21.24 12.16 8.12
N SER A 191 22.10 12.10 9.12
CA SER A 191 22.72 10.87 9.64
C SER A 191 22.46 10.72 11.15
N GLU A 192 23.04 9.67 11.74
CA GLU A 192 22.93 9.44 13.18
C GLU A 192 23.66 10.53 13.98
N GLY A 193 24.81 11.01 13.51
CA GLY A 193 25.50 12.15 14.12
C GLY A 193 24.73 13.45 13.99
N ALA A 194 24.03 13.69 12.88
CA ALA A 194 23.14 14.85 12.73
C ALA A 194 22.06 14.87 13.82
N VAL A 195 21.48 13.70 14.13
CA VAL A 195 20.49 13.55 15.21
C VAL A 195 21.10 13.90 16.58
N GLU A 196 22.33 13.46 16.85
CA GLU A 196 23.01 13.80 18.10
C GLU A 196 23.37 15.29 18.21
N LEU A 197 23.80 15.91 17.12
CA LEU A 197 24.04 17.36 17.07
C LEU A 197 22.75 18.15 17.32
N MET A 198 21.61 17.72 16.74
CA MET A 198 20.31 18.35 16.97
C MET A 198 19.82 18.19 18.42
N LYS A 199 20.26 17.15 19.15
CA LYS A 199 20.01 16.99 20.60
C LYS A 199 20.92 17.89 21.46
N GLY A 200 21.86 18.61 20.86
CA GLY A 200 22.83 19.46 21.54
C GLY A 200 24.08 18.74 22.04
N ASN A 201 24.29 17.50 21.61
CA ASN A 201 25.57 16.83 21.80
C ASN A 201 26.61 17.37 20.82
N SER A 202 27.89 17.14 21.10
CA SER A 202 28.97 17.49 20.18
C SER A 202 29.73 16.25 19.75
N LEU A 203 30.18 16.24 18.50
CA LEU A 203 30.99 15.17 17.95
C LEU A 203 32.48 15.55 18.01
N LYS A 204 33.35 14.54 18.19
CA LYS A 204 34.80 14.67 18.09
C LYS A 204 35.17 15.20 16.71
N ARG A 205 36.06 16.19 16.70
CA ARG A 205 36.45 16.91 15.49
C ARG A 205 37.71 16.29 14.89
N ASP A 206 37.63 15.89 13.62
CA ASP A 206 38.81 15.48 12.84
C ASP A 206 39.10 16.45 11.68
N LEU A 207 38.18 17.39 11.42
CA LEU A 207 38.31 18.39 10.37
C LEU A 207 39.03 19.65 10.89
N PRO A 208 39.72 20.41 10.01
CA PRO A 208 40.44 21.64 10.39
C PRO A 208 39.52 22.84 10.65
N PHE A 209 38.21 22.69 10.48
CA PHE A 209 37.19 23.73 10.67
C PHE A 209 36.07 23.25 11.62
N PRO A 210 35.28 24.16 12.24
CA PRO A 210 34.21 23.77 13.15
C PRO A 210 33.08 23.03 12.45
N GLU A 211 32.26 22.32 13.22
CA GLU A 211 31.02 21.70 12.71
C GLU A 211 30.07 22.78 12.19
N LEU A 212 29.68 22.68 10.91
CA LEU A 212 28.89 23.67 10.18
C LEU A 212 27.41 23.28 10.07
N PHE A 213 27.08 22.01 10.31
CA PHE A 213 25.73 21.47 10.12
C PHE A 213 24.64 22.26 10.87
N ILE A 214 24.82 22.46 12.18
CA ILE A 214 23.84 23.16 13.02
C ILE A 214 23.74 24.65 12.64
N THR A 215 24.86 25.30 12.35
CA THR A 215 24.89 26.70 11.91
C THR A 215 24.13 26.87 10.60
N ALA A 216 24.36 25.98 9.64
CA ALA A 216 23.69 26.01 8.35
C ALA A 216 22.18 25.75 8.50
N LEU A 217 21.79 24.75 9.31
CA LEU A 217 20.39 24.46 9.62
C LEU A 217 19.69 25.66 10.26
N HIS A 218 20.27 26.29 11.28
CA HIS A 218 19.67 27.46 11.92
C HIS A 218 19.44 28.60 10.92
N HIS A 219 20.39 28.82 10.01
CA HIS A 219 20.22 29.84 8.98
C HIS A 219 19.10 29.49 8.00
N ILE A 220 19.04 28.24 7.52
CA ILE A 220 17.96 27.77 6.63
C ILE A 220 16.60 27.89 7.32
N TYR A 221 16.51 27.48 8.59
CA TYR A 221 15.27 27.62 9.37
C TYR A 221 14.84 29.07 9.51
N ALA A 222 15.78 29.99 9.78
CA ALA A 222 15.48 31.40 9.85
C ALA A 222 14.93 31.92 8.50
N VAL A 223 15.62 31.63 7.39
CA VAL A 223 15.20 32.06 6.03
C VAL A 223 13.81 31.51 5.68
N CYS A 224 13.56 30.22 5.95
CA CYS A 224 12.26 29.59 5.72
C CYS A 224 11.16 30.21 6.60
N TYR A 225 11.44 30.47 7.87
CA TYR A 225 10.48 31.06 8.80
C TYR A 225 10.09 32.47 8.37
N TYR A 226 11.06 33.33 8.01
CA TYR A 226 10.78 34.68 7.52
C TYR A 226 10.00 34.67 6.19
N SER A 227 10.26 33.71 5.31
CA SER A 227 9.55 33.57 4.03
C SER A 227 8.07 33.15 4.19
N LEU A 228 7.69 32.52 5.30
CA LEU A 228 6.31 32.12 5.58
C LEU A 228 5.44 33.27 6.11
N TYR A 229 6.05 34.33 6.67
CA TYR A 229 5.36 35.49 7.23
C TYR A 229 5.53 36.79 6.41
N GLY A 230 6.38 36.79 5.38
CA GLY A 230 6.59 37.92 4.47
C GLY A 230 6.08 37.63 3.06
N VAL A 231 5.33 38.58 2.49
CA VAL A 231 4.81 38.55 1.11
C VAL A 231 5.98 38.56 0.11
N LEU A 232 6.55 37.40 -0.18
CA LEU A 232 7.40 37.16 -1.34
C LEU A 232 7.27 35.69 -1.72
N ASN A 233 6.68 35.46 -2.90
CA ASN A 233 6.68 34.17 -3.59
C ASN A 233 8.13 33.79 -3.90
N VAL A 234 8.80 33.18 -2.94
CA VAL A 234 9.99 32.36 -3.19
C VAL A 234 9.56 30.94 -2.89
N PHE A 235 9.59 30.10 -3.93
CA PHE A 235 9.30 28.67 -3.86
C PHE A 235 10.36 27.92 -3.02
N TYR A 236 10.62 28.32 -1.78
CA TYR A 236 11.28 27.47 -0.79
C TYR A 236 10.23 26.55 -0.16
N PHE A 237 9.59 25.73 -1.01
CA PHE A 237 9.09 24.46 -0.50
C PHE A 237 10.34 23.66 -0.17
N ALA A 238 10.73 23.69 1.11
CA ALA A 238 11.52 22.66 1.75
C ALA A 238 10.74 21.35 1.57
N ASN A 239 10.87 20.77 0.38
CA ASN A 239 10.56 19.39 0.13
C ASN A 239 11.57 18.61 0.98
N LEU A 240 11.18 18.36 2.23
CA LEU A 240 11.57 17.17 3.00
C LEU A 240 11.07 15.92 2.26
N LEU A 241 11.39 15.83 0.97
CA LEU A 241 11.22 14.64 0.16
C LEU A 241 12.32 13.72 0.64
N THR A 242 11.93 12.66 1.34
CA THR A 242 12.75 11.46 1.46
C THR A 242 12.96 10.96 0.05
N ILE A 243 14.06 11.39 -0.57
CA ILE A 243 14.45 10.99 -1.92
C ILE A 243 14.61 9.47 -1.89
N LYS A 244 13.77 8.75 -2.65
CA LYS A 244 13.77 7.29 -2.64
C LYS A 244 14.80 6.73 -3.62
N SER A 245 15.21 7.52 -4.60
CA SER A 245 16.27 7.14 -5.54
C SER A 245 17.07 8.34 -6.04
N LEU A 246 18.33 8.10 -6.43
CA LEU A 246 19.19 9.12 -7.04
C LEU A 246 18.60 9.69 -8.35
N GLY A 247 17.84 8.89 -9.10
CA GLY A 247 17.14 9.36 -10.29
C GLY A 247 16.09 10.43 -9.98
N GLU A 248 15.36 10.29 -8.86
CA GLU A 248 14.42 11.31 -8.38
C GLU A 248 15.14 12.60 -8.00
N LEU A 249 16.28 12.50 -7.32
CA LEU A 249 17.10 13.67 -6.98
C LEU A 249 17.56 14.41 -8.24
N ILE A 250 18.07 13.70 -9.25
CA ILE A 250 18.49 14.30 -10.52
C ILE A 250 17.29 15.02 -11.16
N LEU A 251 16.13 14.38 -11.26
CA LEU A 251 14.93 15.01 -11.83
C LEU A 251 14.54 16.28 -11.08
N LEU A 252 14.59 16.27 -9.75
CA LEU A 252 14.30 17.43 -8.91
C LEU A 252 15.28 18.57 -9.17
N LEU A 253 16.58 18.29 -9.26
CA LEU A 253 17.62 19.28 -9.55
C LEU A 253 17.43 19.95 -10.92
N HIS A 254 16.79 19.26 -11.86
CA HIS A 254 16.49 19.80 -13.19
C HIS A 254 15.04 20.25 -13.38
N HIS A 255 14.26 20.37 -12.30
CA HIS A 255 12.83 20.73 -12.35
C HIS A 255 12.00 19.86 -13.32
N LYS A 256 12.35 18.58 -13.47
CA LYS A 256 11.64 17.62 -14.32
C LYS A 256 10.59 16.83 -13.53
N SER A 257 9.52 16.43 -14.22
CA SER A 257 8.40 15.73 -13.57
C SER A 257 8.72 14.26 -13.31
N LEU A 258 8.52 13.82 -12.07
CA LEU A 258 8.62 12.42 -11.63
C LEU A 258 7.66 11.45 -12.34
N ARG A 259 6.65 11.96 -13.06
CA ARG A 259 5.56 11.14 -13.60
C ARG A 259 5.90 10.42 -14.91
N ASN A 260 6.85 10.95 -15.68
CA ASN A 260 7.09 10.51 -17.06
C ASN A 260 8.56 10.19 -17.37
N ASP A 261 9.49 10.59 -16.51
CA ASP A 261 10.92 10.42 -16.74
C ASP A 261 11.49 9.44 -15.71
N ILE A 262 12.00 8.30 -16.15
CA ILE A 262 12.83 7.42 -15.33
C ILE A 262 14.27 7.72 -15.73
N VAL A 263 14.97 8.50 -14.91
CA VAL A 263 16.42 8.62 -15.04
C VAL A 263 17.00 7.32 -14.51
N GLN A 264 17.57 6.49 -15.39
CA GLN A 264 18.60 5.58 -14.93
C GLN A 264 19.72 6.47 -14.39
N GLY A 265 19.82 6.54 -13.07
CA GLY A 265 20.97 7.16 -12.44
C GLY A 265 22.21 6.52 -13.07
N GLY A 266 23.16 7.34 -13.52
CA GLY A 266 24.39 6.83 -14.09
C GLY A 266 25.12 5.89 -13.13
N ASP A 267 26.22 5.29 -13.60
CA ASP A 267 26.91 4.23 -12.85
C ASP A 267 27.14 4.62 -11.38
N LYS A 268 26.45 3.90 -10.50
CA LYS A 268 26.49 4.11 -9.05
C LYS A 268 27.40 3.10 -8.35
N SER A 269 28.17 2.31 -9.10
CA SER A 269 29.04 1.25 -8.57
C SER A 269 30.00 1.77 -7.50
N GLU A 270 30.63 2.92 -7.73
CA GLU A 270 31.54 3.56 -6.78
C GLU A 270 30.80 4.00 -5.51
N LEU A 271 29.68 4.70 -5.66
CA LEU A 271 28.86 5.17 -4.54
C LEU A 271 28.32 3.99 -3.72
N ASP A 272 27.78 2.96 -4.37
CA ASP A 272 27.29 1.74 -3.73
C ASP A 272 28.42 0.99 -3.00
N SER A 273 29.63 0.96 -3.57
CA SER A 273 30.80 0.35 -2.95
C SER A 273 31.18 1.06 -1.66
N VAL A 274 31.23 2.39 -1.68
CA VAL A 274 31.59 3.20 -0.50
C VAL A 274 30.49 3.14 0.56
N ILE A 275 29.21 3.14 0.18
CA ILE A 275 28.09 2.91 1.10
C ILE A 275 28.20 1.53 1.75
N SER A 276 28.45 0.49 0.97
CA SER A 276 28.61 -0.88 1.49
C SER A 276 29.80 -0.97 2.46
N ALA A 277 30.90 -0.27 2.18
CA ALA A 277 32.05 -0.20 3.08
C ALA A 277 31.73 0.51 4.40
N TYR A 278 30.92 1.58 4.36
CA TYR A 278 30.44 2.26 5.56
C TYR A 278 29.48 1.38 6.37
N GLU A 279 28.52 0.71 5.74
CA GLU A 279 27.63 -0.24 6.42
C GLU A 279 28.41 -1.37 7.09
N TYR A 280 29.42 -1.91 6.39
CA TYR A 280 30.32 -2.91 6.95
C TYR A 280 31.08 -2.40 8.18
N PHE A 281 31.61 -1.17 8.10
CA PHE A 281 32.27 -0.51 9.22
C PHE A 281 31.33 -0.37 10.43
N ARG A 282 30.08 0.05 10.21
CA ARG A 282 29.06 0.20 11.26
C ARG A 282 28.74 -1.14 11.93
N LEU A 283 28.58 -2.20 11.15
CA LEU A 283 28.30 -3.54 11.66
C LEU A 283 29.44 -4.09 12.53
N ARG A 284 30.70 -3.80 12.16
CA ARG A 284 31.88 -4.22 12.95
C ARG A 284 32.12 -3.37 14.19
N ASN A 285 31.66 -2.13 14.23
CA ASN A 285 31.96 -1.19 15.31
C ASN A 285 30.66 -0.60 15.88
N PRO A 286 29.83 -1.36 16.62
CA PRO A 286 28.51 -0.87 17.05
C PRO A 286 28.57 0.36 17.97
N SER A 287 29.69 0.60 18.66
CA SER A 287 29.95 1.77 19.51
C SER A 287 30.55 2.97 18.78
N TRP A 288 30.74 2.89 17.45
CA TRP A 288 31.46 3.89 16.67
C TRP A 288 30.95 5.32 16.90
N LEU A 289 29.64 5.53 16.99
CA LEU A 289 29.06 6.86 17.19
C LEU A 289 29.21 7.32 18.64
N THR A 290 28.98 6.44 19.61
CA THR A 290 29.11 6.75 21.04
C THR A 290 30.54 7.18 21.39
N GLU A 291 31.53 6.55 20.77
CA GLU A 291 32.95 6.92 20.91
C GLU A 291 33.28 8.30 20.32
N ARG A 292 32.44 8.78 19.39
CA ARG A 292 32.57 10.08 18.73
C ARG A 292 31.84 11.19 19.48
N ILE A 293 30.87 10.89 20.33
CA ILE A 293 30.23 11.91 21.17
C ILE A 293 31.28 12.42 22.17
N ALA A 294 31.66 13.69 22.03
CA ALA A 294 32.55 14.32 22.97
C ALA A 294 31.82 14.46 24.31
N GLN A 295 32.47 14.06 25.41
CA GLN A 295 31.96 14.26 26.77
C GLN A 295 32.06 15.74 27.13
N GLY A 296 31.14 16.52 26.59
CA GLY A 296 31.05 17.96 26.78
C GLY A 296 29.78 18.41 26.10
N LYS A 297 28.75 18.74 26.90
CA LYS A 297 27.61 19.49 26.40
C LYS A 297 28.16 20.77 25.81
N VAL A 298 28.08 20.93 24.49
CA VAL A 298 28.19 22.27 23.94
C VAL A 298 27.00 23.00 24.54
N LYS A 299 27.25 23.98 25.41
CA LYS A 299 26.23 24.96 25.72
C LYS A 299 25.83 25.53 24.37
N ILE A 300 24.67 25.13 23.87
CA ILE A 300 23.97 25.92 22.87
C ILE A 300 23.75 27.24 23.57
N VAL A 301 24.67 28.18 23.36
CA VAL A 301 24.44 29.57 23.68
C VAL A 301 23.34 29.92 22.70
N ASN A 302 22.10 29.92 23.19
CA ASN A 302 20.98 30.52 22.50
C ASN A 302 21.45 31.91 22.10
N PHE A 303 21.82 32.09 20.84
CA PHE A 303 21.86 33.42 20.26
C PHE A 303 20.40 33.85 20.19
N LEU A 304 19.95 34.44 21.30
CA LEU A 304 18.84 35.37 21.35
C LEU A 304 19.08 36.37 20.24
N PHE A 305 18.39 36.20 19.11
CA PHE A 305 18.13 37.32 18.23
C PHE A 305 17.02 38.12 18.89
N VAL A 306 17.43 39.31 19.30
CA VAL A 306 16.67 40.39 19.91
C VAL A 306 15.52 40.78 18.99
N ASN A 307 14.32 40.94 19.57
CA ASN A 307 13.23 41.66 18.94
C ASN A 307 13.71 43.07 18.52
N MET A 308 13.73 43.35 17.22
CA MET A 308 13.45 44.66 16.64
C MET A 308 12.73 44.45 15.31
#